data_AF-A0A1X2HE19-F1
#
_entry.id   AF-A0A1X2HE19-F1
#
_cell.length_a   1.000
_cell.length_b   1.000
_cell.length_c   1.000
_cell.angle_alpha   90.00
_cell.angle_beta   90.00
_cell.angle_gamma   90.00
#
_symmetry.space_group_name_H-M   'P 1'
#
loop_
_entity.id
_entity.type
_entity.pdbx_description
1 polymer ?
#
loop_
_entity_poly.entity_id
_entity_poly.type
_entity_poly.pdbx_seq_one_letter_code
_entity_poly.pdbx_strand_id
1 'polypeptide(L)'
;MGTSVRLQDTETEGRPSIYLFIFVNPLSGDRKGSDLIHLPIQHFRLRRLPLVQVEIHNILDEQDRAAGMERIQLIESMIKGGKVAPLPQEENTPDLNPQPGQSPSGGPAVSWRIKPSVRTRQMHVWSAGGDGTVMSVFELLVEHNVDLDYVYFSCNQVLGWGRAHGNVLGPRLEHLEELVTERFERADAARLDVWQVRLTADRVHKAGHANKSQSQLEVKMCNYLSLGVQGSVGSGFEKHRAGRRIKNILVYFIESCKWVFWRHFPDVAKGLHGIEQDGQTLVSFDKSETDQPVFVGSAIDMVIQNIPHIWGREVDLWGEAREGLEVVQYRQGPTDPSQWTPQRANDRKLEVFAIENMKSYLKKLANFRNHVARIGQFSSPFSLVFKKQKKRKNTYIMCDGEFYVLRGAQKLEFELYAQIWTLGRNDEEQQARLTADEEQAPDSSY
;
A
#
# COMPACT_ATOMS: atom_id res chain seq x y z
N MET A 1 13.02 0.30 33.74
CA MET A 1 12.58 1.63 33.27
C MET A 1 11.11 1.52 32.96
N GLY A 2 10.24 2.07 33.82
CA GLY A 2 8.81 1.77 33.86
C GLY A 2 7.96 3.02 33.97
N THR A 3 7.98 3.84 32.92
CA THR A 3 7.10 5.00 32.73
C THR A 3 6.14 4.76 31.56
N SER A 4 5.66 3.52 31.42
CA SER A 4 4.49 3.25 30.59
C SER A 4 3.28 3.71 31.40
N VAL A 5 2.42 4.55 30.80
CA VAL A 5 1.09 4.86 31.34
C VAL A 5 0.43 3.52 31.60
N ARG A 6 0.28 3.16 32.88
CA ARG A 6 -0.34 1.89 33.24
C ARG A 6 -1.78 1.97 32.75
N LEU A 7 -2.19 1.02 31.92
CA LEU A 7 -3.60 0.85 31.50
C LEU A 7 -4.58 0.79 32.70
N GLN A 8 -4.06 0.62 33.92
CA GLN A 8 -4.79 0.53 35.17
C GLN A 8 -4.98 1.88 35.89
N ASP A 9 -4.25 2.94 35.52
CA ASP A 9 -4.40 4.28 36.13
C ASP A 9 -5.58 5.01 35.46
N THR A 10 -6.79 4.50 35.71
CA THR A 10 -7.99 4.80 34.92
C THR A 10 -8.96 5.78 35.56
N GLU A 11 -8.73 6.18 36.82
CA GLU A 11 -9.70 6.97 37.58
C GLU A 11 -9.44 8.48 37.51
N THR A 12 -8.20 8.91 37.24
CA THR A 12 -7.78 10.32 37.37
C THR A 12 -7.59 11.05 36.03
N GLU A 13 -7.18 10.37 34.95
CA GLU A 13 -6.83 11.02 33.67
C GLU A 13 -7.76 10.68 32.48
N GLY A 14 -8.90 10.03 32.71
CA GLY A 14 -9.82 9.59 31.65
C GLY A 14 -9.22 8.43 30.81
N ARG A 15 -10.07 7.51 30.36
CA ARG A 15 -9.62 6.39 29.51
C ARG A 15 -9.49 6.86 28.05
N PRO A 16 -8.47 6.41 27.29
CA PRO A 16 -8.41 6.71 25.89
C PRO A 16 -9.56 6.00 25.16
N SER A 17 -10.10 6.67 24.16
CA SER A 17 -11.17 6.15 23.29
C SER A 17 -10.63 5.71 21.94
N ILE A 18 -9.44 6.18 21.55
CA ILE A 18 -8.74 5.80 20.30
C ILE A 18 -7.33 5.35 20.63
N TYR A 19 -6.91 4.25 20.03
CA TYR A 19 -5.58 3.68 20.12
C TYR A 19 -4.93 3.70 18.74
N LEU A 20 -3.78 4.36 18.65
CA LEU A 20 -2.97 4.49 17.45
C LEU A 20 -1.65 3.75 17.63
N PHE A 21 -1.48 2.65 16.90
CA PHE A 21 -0.24 1.88 16.85
C PHE A 21 0.54 2.27 15.59
N ILE A 22 1.80 2.67 15.73
CA ILE A 22 2.67 3.04 14.61
C ILE A 22 3.82 2.04 14.55
N PHE A 23 3.79 1.14 13.56
CA PHE A 23 4.90 0.24 13.27
C PHE A 23 5.88 0.90 12.31
N VAL A 24 7.09 1.15 12.80
CA VAL A 24 8.11 1.92 12.10
C VAL A 24 9.22 0.99 11.62
N ASN A 25 9.60 1.15 10.35
CA ASN A 25 10.83 0.59 9.82
C ASN A 25 11.93 1.66 9.86
N PRO A 26 12.87 1.61 10.84
CA PRO A 26 13.89 2.64 11.00
C PRO A 26 14.91 2.66 9.85
N LEU A 27 14.92 1.64 8.98
CA LEU A 27 15.80 1.55 7.82
C LEU A 27 15.14 2.02 6.50
N SER A 28 13.85 2.37 6.53
CA SER A 28 13.13 2.81 5.34
C SER A 28 13.55 4.21 4.88
N GLY A 29 13.52 4.47 3.58
CA GLY A 29 13.72 5.81 2.99
C GLY A 29 15.03 6.49 3.40
N ASP A 30 14.92 7.68 4.00
CA ASP A 30 16.00 8.46 4.59
C ASP A 30 16.20 8.20 6.09
N ARG A 31 15.61 7.12 6.61
CA ARG A 31 15.66 6.68 8.01
C ARG A 31 15.00 7.64 8.99
N LYS A 32 14.05 8.46 8.55
CA LYS A 32 13.26 9.33 9.43
C LYS A 32 12.50 8.56 10.52
N GLY A 33 12.09 7.32 10.23
CA GLY A 33 11.52 6.44 11.23
C GLY A 33 12.44 6.15 12.41
N SER A 34 13.76 6.27 12.25
CA SER A 34 14.71 6.09 13.34
C SER A 34 14.45 7.07 14.48
N ASP A 35 14.07 8.32 14.20
CA ASP A 35 13.85 9.33 15.24
C ASP A 35 12.67 8.95 16.16
N LEU A 36 11.64 8.29 15.61
CA LEU A 36 10.49 7.79 16.37
C LEU A 36 10.91 6.68 17.35
N ILE A 37 11.71 5.72 16.89
CA ILE A 37 12.14 4.58 17.72
C ILE A 37 13.08 5.01 18.85
N HIS A 38 13.78 6.14 18.72
CA HIS A 38 14.68 6.65 19.76
C HIS A 38 14.00 7.67 20.71
N LEU A 39 12.69 7.86 20.61
CA LEU A 39 11.97 8.68 21.57
C LEU A 39 12.12 8.10 22.98
N PRO A 40 12.35 8.94 24.01
CA PRO A 40 12.40 8.48 25.40
C PRO A 40 11.10 7.84 25.90
N ILE A 41 9.99 8.13 25.22
CA ILE A 41 8.64 7.65 25.54
C ILE A 41 8.02 7.12 24.25
N GLN A 42 7.66 5.84 24.24
CA GLN A 42 7.01 5.16 23.10
C GLN A 42 5.50 5.03 23.27
N HIS A 43 4.96 5.37 24.45
CA HIS A 43 3.55 5.29 24.81
C HIS A 43 3.12 6.62 25.43
N PHE A 44 2.31 7.40 24.73
CA PHE A 44 1.90 8.72 25.20
C PHE A 44 0.52 9.09 24.66
N ARG A 45 -0.06 10.14 25.25
CA ARG A 45 -1.29 10.75 24.76
C ARG A 45 -0.98 12.06 24.06
N LEU A 46 -1.79 12.41 23.06
CA LEU A 46 -1.68 13.70 22.41
C LEU A 46 -2.27 14.79 23.31
N ARG A 47 -1.61 15.95 23.36
CA ARG A 47 -2.07 17.07 24.16
C ARG A 47 -3.34 17.69 23.57
N ARG A 48 -3.38 17.79 22.23
CA ARG A 48 -4.54 18.31 21.47
C ARG A 48 -5.69 17.30 21.41
N LEU A 49 -5.37 16.01 21.47
CA LEU A 49 -6.34 14.92 21.40
C LEU A 49 -6.14 13.94 22.57
N PRO A 50 -6.51 14.30 23.81
CA PRO A 50 -6.21 13.49 25.00
C PRO A 50 -6.92 12.12 25.02
N LEU A 51 -7.95 11.95 24.19
CA LEU A 51 -8.65 10.69 23.96
C LEU A 51 -7.87 9.72 23.05
N VAL A 52 -6.75 10.15 22.46
CA VAL A 52 -5.90 9.35 21.56
C VAL A 52 -4.63 8.93 22.28
N GLN A 53 -4.46 7.62 22.43
CA GLN A 53 -3.21 7.01 22.89
C GLN A 53 -2.38 6.56 21.68
N VAL A 54 -1.12 6.98 21.64
CA VAL A 54 -0.16 6.62 20.61
C VAL A 54 0.85 5.64 21.18
N GLU A 55 1.08 4.54 20.45
CA GLU A 55 2.11 3.54 20.71
C GLU A 55 2.97 3.38 19.46
N ILE A 56 4.29 3.41 19.62
CA ILE A 56 5.25 3.32 18.52
C ILE A 56 6.08 2.05 18.72
N HIS A 57 6.19 1.25 17.65
CA HIS A 57 6.89 -0.03 17.67
C HIS A 57 7.89 -0.14 16.51
N ASN A 58 9.05 -0.70 16.78
CA ASN A 58 10.05 -1.04 15.76
C ASN A 58 9.72 -2.39 15.12
N ILE A 59 9.34 -2.38 13.85
CA ILE A 59 8.96 -3.61 13.13
C ILE A 59 10.14 -4.60 12.93
N LEU A 60 11.37 -4.10 13.01
CA LEU A 60 12.58 -4.90 12.85
C LEU A 60 13.07 -5.51 14.18
N ASP A 61 12.55 -5.04 15.31
CA ASP A 61 12.78 -5.63 16.62
C ASP A 61 11.67 -6.64 16.90
N GLU A 62 12.02 -7.92 16.93
CA GLU A 62 11.05 -9.01 17.12
C GLU A 62 10.29 -8.92 18.44
N GLN A 63 10.96 -8.49 19.51
CA GLN A 63 10.34 -8.39 20.84
C GLN A 63 9.38 -7.21 20.90
N ASP A 64 9.78 -6.04 20.40
CA ASP A 64 8.92 -4.85 20.38
C ASP A 64 7.73 -5.03 19.44
N ARG A 65 7.96 -5.65 18.26
CA ARG A 65 6.89 -6.02 17.33
C ARG A 65 5.87 -6.96 17.96
N ALA A 66 6.32 -8.02 18.65
CA ALA A 66 5.42 -8.95 19.34
C ALA A 66 4.62 -8.24 20.45
N ALA A 67 5.28 -7.38 21.23
CA ALA A 67 4.61 -6.60 22.27
C ALA A 67 3.51 -5.67 21.69
N GLY A 68 3.76 -5.02 20.55
CA GLY A 68 2.76 -4.22 19.85
C GLY A 68 1.54 -5.04 19.40
N MET A 69 1.78 -6.25 18.89
CA MET A 69 0.71 -7.16 18.48
C MET A 69 -0.13 -7.68 19.66
N GLU A 70 0.52 -8.04 20.78
CA GLU A 70 -0.18 -8.40 22.01
C GLU A 70 -1.07 -7.26 22.53
N ARG A 71 -0.58 -6.01 22.43
CA ARG A 71 -1.37 -4.81 22.79
C ARG A 71 -2.57 -4.62 21.87
N ILE A 72 -2.40 -4.79 20.56
CA ILE A 72 -3.50 -4.73 19.60
C ILE A 72 -4.59 -5.75 19.95
N GLN A 73 -4.23 -7.02 20.18
CA GLN A 73 -5.20 -8.07 20.55
C GLN A 73 -5.89 -7.78 21.88
N LEU A 74 -5.17 -7.23 22.87
CA LEU A 74 -5.77 -6.79 24.13
C LEU A 74 -6.82 -5.70 23.89
N ILE A 75 -6.48 -4.65 23.14
CA ILE A 75 -7.42 -3.55 22.84
C ILE A 75 -8.60 -4.07 22.02
N GLU A 76 -8.37 -4.92 21.03
CA GLU A 76 -9.43 -5.58 20.26
C GLU A 76 -10.42 -6.31 21.18
N SER A 77 -9.91 -7.10 22.13
CA SER A 77 -10.75 -7.81 23.11
C SER A 77 -11.53 -6.85 24.01
N MET A 78 -10.95 -5.70 24.35
CA MET A 78 -11.62 -4.65 25.11
C MET A 78 -12.72 -3.97 24.30
N ILE A 79 -12.50 -3.72 23.01
CA ILE A 79 -13.51 -3.14 22.10
C ILE A 79 -14.68 -4.12 21.96
N LYS A 80 -14.40 -5.39 21.64
CA LYS A 80 -15.41 -6.46 21.53
C LYS A 80 -16.19 -6.66 22.83
N GLY A 81 -15.56 -6.44 23.99
CA GLY A 81 -16.20 -6.50 25.30
C GLY A 81 -16.86 -5.20 25.78
N GLY A 82 -16.88 -4.13 24.98
CA GLY A 82 -17.44 -2.83 25.37
C GLY A 82 -16.71 -2.16 26.55
N LYS A 83 -15.43 -2.48 26.75
CA LYS A 83 -14.61 -1.99 27.88
C LYS A 83 -13.81 -0.73 27.55
N VAL A 84 -13.71 -0.37 26.27
CA VAL A 84 -13.11 0.89 25.83
C VAL A 84 -14.11 2.02 26.02
N ALA A 85 -13.63 3.19 26.46
CA ALA A 85 -14.50 4.35 26.63
C ALA A 85 -15.17 4.71 25.28
N PRO A 86 -16.50 4.94 25.27
CA PRO A 86 -17.17 5.34 24.04
C PRO A 86 -16.58 6.66 23.54
N LEU A 87 -16.62 6.86 22.23
CA LEU A 87 -16.23 8.13 21.65
C LEU A 87 -17.30 9.17 21.99
N PRO A 88 -16.92 10.40 22.40
CA PRO A 88 -17.89 11.46 22.63
C PRO A 88 -18.77 11.65 21.40
N GLN A 89 -20.08 11.67 21.57
CA GLN A 89 -20.99 12.08 20.49
C GLN A 89 -20.85 13.59 20.27
N GLU A 90 -20.86 14.05 19.01
CA GLU A 90 -20.66 15.47 18.67
C GLU A 90 -21.59 16.40 19.47
N GLU A 91 -22.86 16.02 19.62
CA GLU A 91 -23.89 16.78 20.35
C GLU A 91 -23.56 17.00 21.84
N ASN A 92 -22.73 16.14 22.42
CA ASN A 92 -22.36 16.18 23.84
C ASN A 92 -20.94 16.71 24.07
N THR A 93 -20.23 17.14 23.03
CA THR A 93 -18.98 17.86 23.22
C THR A 93 -19.39 19.27 23.63
N PRO A 94 -19.23 19.68 24.91
CA PRO A 94 -19.50 21.06 25.26
C PRO A 94 -18.61 21.89 24.34
N ASP A 95 -19.16 22.95 23.75
CA ASP A 95 -18.33 23.97 23.13
C ASP A 95 -17.37 24.43 24.22
N LEU A 96 -16.15 23.87 24.23
CA LEU A 96 -15.01 24.34 25.00
C LEU A 96 -14.50 25.65 24.37
N ASN A 97 -15.42 26.47 23.87
CA ASN A 97 -15.19 27.87 23.67
C ASN A 97 -14.97 28.44 25.08
N PRO A 98 -13.78 28.96 25.39
CA PRO A 98 -13.59 29.68 26.63
C PRO A 98 -14.64 30.78 26.69
N GLN A 99 -15.28 30.92 27.85
CA GLN A 99 -16.24 32.00 28.03
C GLN A 99 -15.60 33.33 27.64
N PRO A 100 -16.30 34.19 26.86
CA PRO A 100 -15.76 35.47 26.44
C PRO A 100 -15.39 36.30 27.68
N GLY A 101 -14.09 36.41 27.97
CA GLY A 101 -13.58 37.20 29.10
C GLY A 101 -12.47 36.56 29.93
N GLN A 102 -12.16 35.27 29.79
CA GLN A 102 -11.03 34.63 30.51
C GLN A 102 -9.90 34.25 29.56
N SER A 103 -9.01 35.21 29.31
CA SER A 103 -7.71 34.96 28.66
C SER A 103 -6.58 35.40 29.58
N PRO A 104 -5.88 34.47 30.28
CA PRO A 104 -4.48 34.66 30.58
C PRO A 104 -3.69 34.00 29.44
N SER A 105 -3.06 34.80 28.59
CA SER A 105 -2.09 34.39 27.54
C SER A 105 -2.60 33.63 26.29
N GLY A 106 -3.39 34.33 25.47
CA GLY A 106 -2.96 34.68 24.09
C GLY A 106 -2.96 33.65 22.95
N GLY A 107 -3.58 32.48 23.07
CA GLY A 107 -3.80 31.56 21.94
C GLY A 107 -5.28 31.47 21.55
N PRO A 108 -5.64 31.38 20.24
CA PRO A 108 -7.00 31.06 19.85
C PRO A 108 -7.38 29.69 20.42
N ALA A 109 -8.55 29.59 21.05
CA ALA A 109 -9.10 28.32 21.49
C ALA A 109 -9.47 27.51 20.25
N VAL A 110 -8.67 26.50 19.96
CA VAL A 110 -8.92 25.64 18.80
C VAL A 110 -9.83 24.50 19.25
N SER A 111 -11.06 24.47 18.74
CA SER A 111 -11.95 23.33 18.94
C SER A 111 -11.46 22.18 18.07
N TRP A 112 -10.88 21.16 18.69
CA TRP A 112 -10.45 19.95 17.97
C TRP A 112 -11.69 19.09 17.67
N ARG A 113 -11.92 18.76 16.41
CA ARG A 113 -13.08 17.95 15.99
C ARG A 113 -12.60 16.73 15.21
N ILE A 114 -12.54 15.59 15.88
CA ILE A 114 -12.34 14.30 15.21
C ILE A 114 -13.54 14.05 14.27
N LYS A 115 -13.28 13.79 12.99
CA LYS A 115 -14.32 13.62 11.99
C LYS A 115 -15.20 12.38 12.30
N PRO A 116 -16.52 12.41 12.03
CA PRO A 116 -17.42 11.29 12.35
C PRO A 116 -16.98 9.94 11.76
N SER A 117 -16.43 9.93 10.54
CA SER A 117 -15.92 8.72 9.89
C SER A 117 -14.77 8.05 10.66
N VAL A 118 -13.84 8.85 11.18
CA VAL A 118 -12.71 8.40 12.02
C VAL A 118 -13.20 7.79 13.33
N ARG A 119 -14.34 8.27 13.86
CA ARG A 119 -14.94 7.77 15.11
C ARG A 119 -15.59 6.39 14.98
N THR A 120 -15.75 5.84 13.78
CA THR A 120 -16.39 4.52 13.63
C THR A 120 -15.49 3.37 14.09
N ARG A 121 -14.18 3.60 14.28
CA ARG A 121 -13.23 2.60 14.78
C ARG A 121 -12.28 3.20 15.80
N GLN A 122 -12.06 2.46 16.88
CA GLN A 122 -11.22 2.86 17.99
C GLN A 122 -9.76 2.42 17.83
N MET A 123 -9.46 1.53 16.87
CA MET A 123 -8.12 0.99 16.65
C MET A 123 -7.57 1.45 15.31
N HIS A 124 -6.40 2.07 15.34
CA HIS A 124 -5.70 2.60 14.18
C HIS A 124 -4.31 1.98 14.13
N VAL A 125 -3.95 1.37 13.01
CA VAL A 125 -2.63 0.75 12.81
C VAL A 125 -1.98 1.43 11.62
N TRP A 126 -0.87 2.10 11.89
CA TRP A 126 -0.12 2.84 10.89
C TRP A 126 1.20 2.14 10.59
N SER A 127 1.49 2.01 9.30
CA SER A 127 2.81 1.62 8.84
C SER A 127 3.63 2.87 8.48
N ALA A 128 4.81 2.98 9.10
CA ALA A 128 5.78 4.04 8.90
C ALA A 128 7.00 3.46 8.18
N GLY A 129 6.88 3.32 6.86
CA GLY A 129 7.89 2.78 5.98
C GLY A 129 7.47 2.82 4.52
N GLY A 130 8.19 2.10 3.65
CA GLY A 130 7.80 1.95 2.24
C GLY A 130 6.72 0.88 2.04
N ASP A 131 6.32 0.68 0.79
CA ASP A 131 5.27 -0.28 0.39
C ASP A 131 5.49 -1.69 0.99
N GLY A 132 6.72 -2.21 0.96
CA GLY A 132 7.03 -3.50 1.59
C GLY A 132 6.87 -3.52 3.12
N THR A 133 7.08 -2.38 3.79
CA THR A 133 6.78 -2.23 5.23
C THR A 133 5.27 -2.17 5.48
N VAL A 134 4.51 -1.53 4.60
CA VAL A 134 3.04 -1.55 4.67
C VAL A 134 2.55 -2.99 4.63
N MET A 135 2.98 -3.77 3.65
CA MET A 135 2.55 -5.17 3.55
C MET A 135 3.07 -6.04 4.70
N SER A 136 4.27 -5.79 5.21
CA SER A 136 4.78 -6.51 6.39
C SER A 136 3.90 -6.26 7.64
N VAL A 137 3.43 -5.03 7.87
CA VAL A 137 2.54 -4.74 9.00
C VAL A 137 1.17 -5.39 8.80
N PHE A 138 0.64 -5.35 7.58
CA PHE A 138 -0.62 -6.03 7.26
C PHE A 138 -0.51 -7.55 7.51
N GLU A 139 0.57 -8.19 7.08
CA GLU A 139 0.81 -9.61 7.32
C GLU A 139 0.90 -9.93 8.81
N LEU A 140 1.49 -9.06 9.64
CA LEU A 140 1.49 -9.23 11.09
C LEU A 140 0.08 -9.23 11.69
N LEU A 141 -0.80 -8.33 11.24
CA LEU A 141 -2.20 -8.29 11.69
C LEU A 141 -2.90 -9.61 11.36
N VAL A 142 -2.70 -10.13 10.15
CA VAL A 142 -3.24 -11.40 9.68
C VAL A 142 -2.70 -12.58 10.49
N GLU A 143 -1.38 -12.67 10.66
CA GLU A 143 -0.71 -13.77 11.39
C GLU A 143 -1.19 -13.88 12.84
N HIS A 144 -1.52 -12.74 13.46
CA HIS A 144 -2.04 -12.68 14.83
C HIS A 144 -3.58 -12.74 14.89
N ASN A 145 -4.25 -13.01 13.76
CA ASN A 145 -5.70 -13.11 13.66
C ASN A 145 -6.44 -11.86 14.19
N VAL A 146 -5.88 -10.67 13.96
CA VAL A 146 -6.54 -9.41 14.30
C VAL A 146 -7.72 -9.21 13.35
N ASP A 147 -8.89 -8.93 13.90
CA ASP A 147 -10.09 -8.67 13.13
C ASP A 147 -10.01 -7.31 12.44
N LEU A 148 -9.85 -7.35 11.11
CA LEU A 148 -9.60 -6.18 10.27
C LEU A 148 -10.80 -5.23 10.22
N ASP A 149 -12.01 -5.67 10.58
CA ASP A 149 -13.20 -4.80 10.61
C ASP A 149 -13.14 -3.76 11.73
N TYR A 150 -12.32 -3.99 12.77
CA TYR A 150 -12.13 -3.07 13.88
C TYR A 150 -10.97 -2.09 13.68
N VAL A 151 -10.21 -2.20 12.58
CA VAL A 151 -8.95 -1.48 12.36
C VAL A 151 -9.05 -0.49 11.21
N TYR A 152 -8.59 0.73 11.43
CA TYR A 152 -8.11 1.58 10.34
C TYR A 152 -6.64 1.29 10.06
N PHE A 153 -6.35 0.68 8.92
CA PHE A 153 -5.00 0.42 8.45
C PHE A 153 -4.55 1.51 7.49
N SER A 154 -3.49 2.25 7.85
CA SER A 154 -3.02 3.40 7.07
C SER A 154 -1.52 3.36 6.82
N CYS A 155 -1.11 3.77 5.62
CA CYS A 155 0.29 4.11 5.34
C CYS A 155 0.55 5.57 5.71
N ASN A 156 1.66 5.86 6.39
CA ASN A 156 2.14 7.22 6.53
C ASN A 156 3.28 7.49 5.53
N GLN A 157 2.93 8.10 4.40
CA GLN A 157 3.91 8.44 3.37
C GLN A 157 5.00 9.40 3.88
N VAL A 158 4.68 10.29 4.81
CA VAL A 158 5.63 11.25 5.42
C VAL A 158 6.76 10.52 6.16
N LEU A 159 6.45 9.39 6.78
CA LEU A 159 7.40 8.53 7.49
C LEU A 159 8.06 7.46 6.61
N GLY A 160 7.57 7.30 5.37
CA GLY A 160 8.08 6.38 4.35
C GLY A 160 8.97 7.06 3.31
N TRP A 161 8.60 6.92 2.02
CA TRP A 161 9.31 7.51 0.89
C TRP A 161 8.91 8.96 0.56
N GLY A 162 7.88 9.48 1.22
CA GLY A 162 7.31 10.79 0.96
C GLY A 162 8.32 11.93 1.11
N ARG A 163 8.02 13.05 0.46
CA ARG A 163 8.79 14.29 0.59
C ARG A 163 8.40 15.00 1.88
N ALA A 164 8.75 14.42 3.02
CA ALA A 164 8.69 15.16 4.26
C ALA A 164 9.77 16.26 4.23
N HIS A 165 9.38 17.52 4.30
CA HIS A 165 10.32 18.63 4.47
C HIS A 165 10.62 18.77 5.98
N GLY A 166 11.83 18.40 6.40
CA GLY A 166 12.31 18.64 7.77
C GLY A 166 12.16 17.47 8.76
N ASN A 167 12.29 17.82 10.04
CA ASN A 167 12.19 16.94 11.20
C ASN A 167 10.72 16.54 11.42
N VAL A 168 10.38 15.26 11.24
CA VAL A 168 8.99 14.77 11.33
C VAL A 168 8.43 14.83 12.75
N LEU A 169 9.31 14.84 13.76
CA LEU A 169 8.89 15.00 15.15
C LEU A 169 8.57 16.48 15.45
N GLY A 170 9.40 17.39 14.95
CA GLY A 170 9.39 18.78 15.42
C GLY A 170 9.84 18.93 16.88
N PRO A 171 10.01 20.16 17.39
CA PRO A 171 10.25 20.37 18.81
C PRO A 171 9.05 19.86 19.62
N ARG A 172 9.32 19.12 20.70
CA ARG A 172 8.28 18.57 21.61
C ARG A 172 7.17 17.78 20.89
N LEU A 173 7.50 17.09 19.79
CA LEU A 173 6.57 16.27 19.00
C LEU A 173 5.46 17.05 18.26
N GLU A 174 5.58 18.37 18.10
CA GLU A 174 4.51 19.18 17.53
C GLU A 174 4.11 18.77 16.11
N HIS A 175 5.07 18.37 15.26
CA HIS A 175 4.76 17.96 13.88
C HIS A 175 4.13 16.57 13.83
N LEU A 176 4.50 15.66 14.74
CA LEU A 176 3.84 14.36 14.84
C LEU A 176 2.40 14.53 15.33
N GLU A 177 2.19 15.37 16.35
CA GLU A 177 0.86 15.70 16.85
C GLU A 177 0.01 16.36 15.76
N GLU A 178 0.58 17.30 15.00
CA GLU A 178 -0.09 17.94 13.86
C GLU A 178 -0.48 16.91 12.80
N LEU A 179 0.43 16.00 12.41
CA LEU A 179 0.15 14.97 11.43
C LEU A 179 -0.99 14.03 11.87
N VAL A 180 -1.00 13.63 13.15
CA VAL A 180 -2.09 12.79 13.68
C VAL A 180 -3.41 13.56 13.73
N THR A 181 -3.36 14.81 14.17
CA THR A 181 -4.53 15.67 14.26
C THR A 181 -5.12 15.95 12.89
N GLU A 182 -4.30 16.34 11.92
CA GLU A 182 -4.72 16.57 10.54
C GLU A 182 -5.44 15.34 9.96
N ARG A 183 -4.88 14.14 10.18
CA ARG A 183 -5.53 12.91 9.71
C ARG A 183 -6.86 12.65 10.42
N PHE A 184 -6.98 12.91 11.71
CA PHE A 184 -8.23 12.66 12.44
C PHE A 184 -9.31 13.71 12.18
N GLU A 185 -8.92 14.93 11.80
CA GLU A 185 -9.84 16.03 11.50
C GLU A 185 -10.25 16.03 10.02
N ARG A 186 -9.35 15.63 9.13
CA ARG A 186 -9.52 15.81 7.68
C ARG A 186 -9.63 14.52 6.90
N ALA A 187 -9.42 13.34 7.48
CA ALA A 187 -9.54 12.09 6.73
C ALA A 187 -10.92 11.46 6.85
N ASP A 188 -11.35 10.81 5.77
CA ASP A 188 -12.50 9.92 5.75
C ASP A 188 -12.12 8.47 5.55
N ALA A 189 -13.04 7.61 5.97
CA ALA A 189 -12.99 6.18 5.79
C ALA A 189 -13.07 5.83 4.31
N ALA A 190 -12.20 4.94 3.87
CA ALA A 190 -12.27 4.33 2.54
C ALA A 190 -11.92 2.85 2.66
N ARG A 191 -12.45 2.03 1.75
CA ARG A 191 -12.06 0.63 1.64
C ARG A 191 -10.92 0.47 0.64
N LEU A 192 -10.06 -0.50 0.91
CA LEU A 192 -8.95 -0.89 0.05
C LEU A 192 -8.91 -2.41 -0.05
N ASP A 193 -8.95 -2.92 -1.26
CA ASP A 193 -8.77 -4.33 -1.54
C ASP A 193 -7.31 -4.73 -1.33
N VAL A 194 -7.11 -5.85 -0.67
CA VAL A 194 -5.83 -6.52 -0.53
C VAL A 194 -5.92 -7.84 -1.27
N TRP A 195 -4.94 -8.07 -2.11
CA TRP A 195 -4.86 -9.21 -3.00
C TRP A 195 -3.82 -10.20 -2.48
N GLN A 196 -4.10 -11.48 -2.64
CA GLN A 196 -3.13 -12.56 -2.53
C GLN A 196 -2.62 -12.89 -3.93
N VAL A 197 -1.31 -12.89 -4.09
CA VAL A 197 -0.65 -13.31 -5.33
C VAL A 197 0.09 -14.62 -5.09
N ARG A 198 -0.32 -15.69 -5.76
CA ARG A 198 0.38 -16.98 -5.72
C ARG A 198 1.36 -17.08 -6.89
N LEU A 199 2.64 -17.17 -6.56
CA LEU A 199 3.74 -17.29 -7.51
C LEU A 199 4.10 -18.77 -7.68
N THR A 200 3.91 -19.34 -8.87
CA THR A 200 4.26 -20.75 -9.16
C THR A 200 5.38 -20.84 -10.20
N ALA A 201 6.46 -21.55 -9.86
CA ALA A 201 7.59 -21.80 -10.75
C ALA A 201 8.34 -23.09 -10.36
N ASP A 202 9.32 -23.52 -11.16
CA ASP A 202 10.23 -24.60 -10.72
C ASP A 202 10.98 -24.18 -9.43
N ARG A 203 11.36 -22.90 -9.33
CA ARG A 203 12.01 -22.30 -8.16
C ARG A 203 11.62 -20.83 -8.01
N VAL A 204 11.04 -20.48 -6.87
CA VAL A 204 10.70 -19.11 -6.45
C VAL A 204 11.51 -18.74 -5.22
N HIS A 205 12.05 -17.52 -5.19
CA HIS A 205 12.68 -16.94 -4.01
C HIS A 205 12.62 -15.41 -4.04
N LYS A 206 12.66 -14.80 -2.85
CA LYS A 206 12.81 -13.35 -2.68
C LYS A 206 14.24 -12.93 -3.05
N ALA A 207 14.39 -11.84 -3.82
CA ALA A 207 15.69 -11.32 -4.19
C ALA A 207 16.46 -10.86 -2.94
N GLY A 208 17.79 -11.04 -2.94
CA GLY A 208 18.64 -10.68 -1.80
C GLY A 208 18.69 -11.72 -0.68
N HIS A 209 17.75 -12.66 -0.61
CA HIS A 209 17.79 -13.75 0.38
C HIS A 209 18.32 -15.06 -0.24
N ALA A 210 19.34 -15.65 0.38
CA ALA A 210 19.99 -16.87 -0.11
C ALA A 210 19.21 -18.16 0.18
N ASN A 211 18.10 -18.10 0.94
CA ASN A 211 17.51 -19.29 1.56
C ASN A 211 16.11 -19.68 1.04
N LYS A 212 15.96 -21.00 0.91
CA LYS A 212 14.77 -21.81 0.57
C LYS A 212 14.08 -21.44 -0.74
N SER A 213 14.60 -22.04 -1.80
CA SER A 213 13.85 -22.20 -3.04
C SER A 213 12.63 -23.08 -2.81
N GLN A 214 11.46 -22.59 -3.17
CA GLN A 214 10.20 -23.33 -3.14
C GLN A 214 9.54 -23.28 -4.52
N SER A 215 8.64 -24.22 -4.83
CA SER A 215 7.90 -24.21 -6.09
C SER A 215 6.76 -23.20 -6.11
N GLN A 216 6.27 -22.83 -4.93
CA GLN A 216 5.16 -21.89 -4.74
C GLN A 216 5.48 -20.92 -3.61
N LEU A 217 5.09 -19.66 -3.78
CA LEU A 217 5.16 -18.62 -2.76
C LEU A 217 3.90 -17.76 -2.85
N GLU A 218 3.26 -17.51 -1.71
CA GLU A 218 2.14 -16.56 -1.62
C GLU A 218 2.65 -15.25 -1.05
N VAL A 219 2.22 -14.14 -1.64
CA VAL A 219 2.56 -12.78 -1.20
C VAL A 219 1.29 -11.93 -1.19
N LYS A 220 1.20 -10.95 -0.29
CA LYS A 220 0.10 -9.98 -0.30
C LYS A 220 0.45 -8.75 -1.12
N MET A 221 -0.55 -8.13 -1.73
CA MET A 221 -0.43 -6.94 -2.57
C MET A 221 -1.61 -6.00 -2.30
N CYS A 222 -1.37 -4.75 -1.95
CA CYS A 222 -2.38 -3.71 -1.85
C CYS A 222 -2.24 -2.63 -2.94
N ASN A 223 -1.07 -2.49 -3.57
CA ASN A 223 -0.85 -1.47 -4.60
C ASN A 223 -0.69 -2.09 -6.00
N TYR A 224 0.44 -2.73 -6.29
CA TYR A 224 0.72 -3.21 -7.64
C TYR A 224 1.83 -4.26 -7.72
N LEU A 225 1.78 -4.99 -8.83
CA LEU A 225 2.79 -5.95 -9.24
C LEU A 225 3.34 -5.56 -10.62
N SER A 226 4.66 -5.60 -10.79
CA SER A 226 5.33 -5.48 -12.09
C SER A 226 6.04 -6.77 -12.45
N LEU A 227 5.83 -7.21 -13.69
CA LEU A 227 6.48 -8.33 -14.35
C LEU A 227 7.36 -7.81 -15.48
N GLY A 228 8.68 -7.83 -15.30
CA GLY A 228 9.63 -7.38 -16.33
C GLY A 228 10.66 -6.38 -15.83
N VAL A 229 10.60 -5.13 -16.33
CA VAL A 229 11.61 -4.09 -16.11
C VAL A 229 11.86 -3.86 -14.62
N GLN A 230 10.82 -3.59 -13.82
CA GLN A 230 11.01 -3.18 -12.43
C GLN A 230 11.50 -4.32 -11.57
N GLY A 231 10.94 -5.52 -11.76
CA GLY A 231 11.45 -6.73 -11.12
C GLY A 231 12.93 -6.96 -11.43
N SER A 232 13.35 -6.76 -12.68
CA SER A 232 14.72 -6.98 -13.15
C SER A 232 15.71 -5.96 -12.59
N VAL A 233 15.36 -4.67 -12.62
CA VAL A 233 16.18 -3.59 -12.06
C VAL A 233 16.25 -3.71 -10.54
N GLY A 234 15.10 -3.89 -9.90
CA GLY A 234 14.97 -3.98 -8.46
C GLY A 234 15.67 -5.19 -7.83
N SER A 235 15.59 -6.36 -8.48
CA SER A 235 16.36 -7.54 -8.06
C SER A 235 17.88 -7.31 -8.13
N GLY A 236 18.35 -6.47 -9.04
CA GLY A 236 19.74 -6.02 -9.13
C GLY A 236 20.09 -4.99 -8.06
N PHE A 237 19.17 -4.05 -7.82
CA PHE A 237 19.27 -3.03 -6.78
C PHE A 237 19.39 -3.63 -5.38
N GLU A 238 18.57 -4.64 -5.04
CA GLU A 238 18.54 -5.21 -3.68
C GLU A 238 19.90 -5.82 -3.28
N LYS A 239 20.66 -6.34 -4.24
CA LYS A 239 22.03 -6.85 -4.01
C LYS A 239 23.04 -5.76 -3.63
N HIS A 240 22.74 -4.50 -3.96
CA HIS A 240 23.63 -3.36 -3.79
C HIS A 240 22.99 -2.25 -2.96
N ARG A 241 21.87 -2.54 -2.27
CA ARG A 241 21.11 -1.56 -1.50
C ARG A 241 22.00 -0.94 -0.44
N ALA A 242 22.08 0.38 -0.47
CA ALA A 242 22.91 1.15 0.44
C ALA A 242 22.07 1.74 1.58
N GLY A 243 22.71 2.08 2.70
CA GLY A 243 22.02 2.65 3.86
C GLY A 243 21.51 4.10 3.69
N ARG A 244 21.77 4.77 2.56
CA ARG A 244 21.45 6.20 2.36
C ARG A 244 20.59 6.44 1.11
N ARG A 245 19.56 7.28 1.22
CA ARG A 245 18.59 7.60 0.14
C ARG A 245 19.24 8.04 -1.18
N ILE A 246 20.18 8.99 -1.15
CA ILE A 246 20.86 9.47 -2.37
C ILE A 246 21.66 8.35 -3.04
N LYS A 247 22.34 7.50 -2.24
CA LYS A 247 23.05 6.34 -2.77
C LYS A 247 22.07 5.32 -3.35
N ASN A 248 20.92 5.12 -2.73
CA ASN A 248 19.89 4.23 -3.27
C ASN A 248 19.33 4.72 -4.60
N ILE A 249 19.07 6.03 -4.73
CA ILE A 249 18.67 6.64 -6.00
C ILE A 249 19.76 6.41 -7.06
N LEU A 250 21.04 6.61 -6.72
CA LEU A 250 22.15 6.40 -7.64
C LEU A 250 22.33 4.93 -8.04
N VAL A 251 22.23 3.98 -7.09
CA VAL A 251 22.31 2.54 -7.38
C VAL A 251 21.14 2.13 -8.28
N TYR A 252 19.92 2.60 -8.00
CA TYR A 252 18.75 2.33 -8.83
C TYR A 252 18.94 2.90 -10.26
N PHE A 253 19.50 4.10 -10.37
CA PHE A 253 19.85 4.71 -11.66
C PHE A 253 20.90 3.88 -12.40
N ILE A 254 21.98 3.47 -11.74
CA ILE A 254 23.05 2.65 -12.34
C ILE A 254 22.50 1.29 -12.79
N GLU A 255 21.70 0.62 -11.98
CA GLU A 255 21.07 -0.65 -12.37
C GLU A 255 20.11 -0.46 -13.54
N SER A 256 19.31 0.62 -13.54
CA SER A 256 18.47 0.98 -14.69
C SER A 256 19.32 1.19 -15.95
N CYS A 257 20.41 1.95 -15.87
CA CYS A 257 21.34 2.16 -16.98
C CYS A 257 21.97 0.86 -17.47
N LYS A 258 22.32 -0.08 -16.59
CA LYS A 258 22.88 -1.38 -17.01
C LYS A 258 21.92 -2.13 -17.93
N TRP A 259 20.63 -2.11 -17.59
CA TRP A 259 19.63 -2.77 -18.40
C TRP A 259 19.31 -2.01 -19.69
N VAL A 260 19.26 -0.68 -19.63
CA VAL A 260 19.02 0.20 -20.78
C VAL A 260 20.13 0.08 -21.82
N PHE A 261 21.40 0.16 -21.41
CA PHE A 261 22.53 0.31 -22.34
C PHE A 261 23.25 -1.01 -22.67
N TRP A 262 23.21 -2.02 -21.79
CA TRP A 262 24.03 -3.23 -21.98
C TRP A 262 23.24 -4.55 -22.07
N ARG A 263 22.09 -4.70 -21.40
CA ARG A 263 21.41 -6.02 -21.32
C ARG A 263 20.19 -6.18 -22.22
N HIS A 264 19.50 -5.08 -22.56
CA HIS A 264 18.18 -5.09 -23.20
C HIS A 264 17.12 -5.82 -22.36
N PHE A 265 15.95 -5.22 -22.18
CA PHE A 265 14.88 -5.89 -21.45
C PHE A 265 14.21 -6.95 -22.33
N PRO A 266 13.99 -8.16 -21.79
CA PRO A 266 13.26 -9.18 -22.51
C PRO A 266 11.79 -8.75 -22.68
N ASP A 267 11.20 -9.18 -23.80
CA ASP A 267 9.77 -9.06 -24.03
C ASP A 267 9.03 -10.11 -23.18
N VAL A 268 8.39 -9.67 -22.10
CA VAL A 268 7.68 -10.53 -21.15
C VAL A 268 6.45 -11.18 -21.78
N ALA A 269 5.81 -10.53 -22.76
CA ALA A 269 4.65 -11.07 -23.45
C ALA A 269 5.00 -12.37 -24.20
N LYS A 270 6.24 -12.51 -24.71
CA LYS A 270 6.71 -13.75 -25.35
C LYS A 270 6.78 -14.94 -24.39
N GLY A 271 6.91 -14.68 -23.09
CA GLY A 271 6.94 -15.70 -22.05
C GLY A 271 5.56 -16.17 -21.60
N LEU A 272 4.51 -15.42 -21.91
CA LEU A 272 3.13 -15.68 -21.48
C LEU A 272 2.39 -16.52 -22.53
N HIS A 273 1.50 -17.38 -22.03
CA HIS A 273 0.51 -18.13 -22.80
C HIS A 273 -0.79 -17.34 -22.86
N GLY A 274 -1.34 -16.95 -21.70
CA GLY A 274 -2.63 -16.29 -21.61
C GLY A 274 -2.89 -15.63 -20.26
N ILE A 275 -3.95 -14.81 -20.22
CA ILE A 275 -4.65 -14.44 -18.99
C ILE A 275 -5.87 -15.34 -18.90
N GLU A 276 -6.01 -16.07 -17.80
CA GLU A 276 -7.09 -17.05 -17.61
C GLU A 276 -7.95 -16.71 -16.39
N GLN A 277 -9.25 -16.94 -16.49
CA GLN A 277 -10.24 -16.84 -15.42
C GLN A 277 -11.25 -17.98 -15.58
N ASP A 278 -11.59 -18.67 -14.49
CA ASP A 278 -12.55 -19.80 -14.49
C ASP A 278 -12.26 -20.89 -15.54
N GLY A 279 -10.97 -21.14 -15.80
CA GLY A 279 -10.50 -22.12 -16.79
C GLY A 279 -10.65 -21.67 -18.25
N GLN A 280 -11.04 -20.43 -18.51
CA GLN A 280 -11.15 -19.84 -19.84
C GLN A 280 -10.02 -18.83 -20.07
N THR A 281 -9.41 -18.88 -21.26
CA THR A 281 -8.45 -17.86 -21.69
C THR A 281 -9.21 -16.60 -22.10
N LEU A 282 -8.99 -15.52 -21.35
CA LEU A 282 -9.58 -14.20 -21.60
C LEU A 282 -8.73 -13.36 -22.55
N VAL A 283 -7.41 -13.56 -22.52
CA VAL A 283 -6.46 -12.95 -23.46
C VAL A 283 -5.41 -13.99 -23.82
N SER A 284 -5.24 -14.26 -25.10
CA SER A 284 -4.15 -15.10 -25.59
C SER A 284 -2.92 -14.26 -25.96
N PHE A 285 -1.74 -14.76 -25.62
CA PHE A 285 -0.46 -14.25 -26.12
C PHE A 285 0.09 -15.12 -27.25
N ASP A 286 -0.71 -16.04 -27.78
CA ASP A 286 -0.43 -16.78 -29.02
C ASP A 286 -1.26 -16.23 -30.17
N LYS A 287 -0.61 -15.99 -31.31
CA LYS A 287 -1.25 -15.36 -32.48
C LYS A 287 -2.08 -16.34 -33.30
N SER A 288 -1.99 -17.64 -33.02
CA SER A 288 -2.73 -18.67 -33.73
C SER A 288 -4.19 -18.82 -33.28
N GLU A 289 -4.56 -18.24 -32.14
CA GLU A 289 -5.91 -18.37 -31.57
C GLU A 289 -6.78 -17.20 -32.07
N THR A 290 -7.68 -17.45 -33.01
CA THR A 290 -8.43 -16.39 -33.71
C THR A 290 -9.74 -15.99 -33.05
N ASP A 291 -10.26 -16.82 -32.14
CA ASP A 291 -11.63 -16.70 -31.64
C ASP A 291 -11.71 -16.05 -30.24
N GLN A 292 -10.59 -15.53 -29.74
CA GLN A 292 -10.46 -14.90 -28.42
C GLN A 292 -9.64 -13.60 -28.53
N PRO A 293 -9.69 -12.71 -27.53
CA PRO A 293 -8.81 -11.54 -27.50
C PRO A 293 -7.35 -11.94 -27.59
N VAL A 294 -6.61 -11.34 -28.52
CA VAL A 294 -5.19 -11.65 -28.73
C VAL A 294 -4.33 -10.44 -28.43
N PHE A 295 -3.37 -10.57 -27.52
CA PHE A 295 -2.33 -9.58 -27.34
C PHE A 295 -1.34 -9.63 -28.52
N VAL A 296 -1.32 -8.57 -29.32
CA VAL A 296 -0.49 -8.47 -30.53
C VAL A 296 0.75 -7.59 -30.38
N GLY A 297 0.84 -6.85 -29.28
CA GLY A 297 1.94 -5.95 -28.97
C GLY A 297 3.21 -6.65 -28.51
N SER A 298 4.16 -5.85 -28.03
CA SER A 298 5.31 -6.31 -27.23
C SER A 298 5.20 -5.69 -25.85
N ALA A 299 5.76 -6.32 -24.82
CA ALA A 299 5.78 -5.73 -23.50
C ALA A 299 7.15 -6.01 -22.86
N ILE A 300 7.92 -4.97 -22.55
CA ILE A 300 9.10 -5.13 -21.68
C ILE A 300 8.72 -5.17 -20.20
N ASP A 301 7.54 -4.65 -19.87
CA ASP A 301 6.99 -4.64 -18.52
C ASP A 301 5.48 -4.79 -18.58
N MET A 302 4.93 -5.58 -17.67
CA MET A 302 3.50 -5.69 -17.42
C MET A 302 3.22 -5.26 -15.99
N VAL A 303 2.24 -4.37 -15.81
CA VAL A 303 1.90 -3.78 -14.52
C VAL A 303 0.46 -4.17 -14.19
N ILE A 304 0.26 -4.81 -13.04
CA ILE A 304 -1.03 -5.21 -12.50
C ILE A 304 -1.30 -4.30 -11.29
N GLN A 305 -2.39 -3.53 -11.30
CA GLN A 305 -2.61 -2.46 -10.32
C GLN A 305 -3.96 -2.54 -9.61
N ASN A 306 -3.95 -2.21 -8.33
CA ASN A 306 -5.10 -2.03 -7.45
C ASN A 306 -5.35 -0.58 -7.04
N ILE A 307 -4.32 0.28 -7.03
CA ILE A 307 -4.47 1.73 -6.84
C ILE A 307 -3.81 2.49 -8.01
N PRO A 308 -4.19 3.75 -8.28
CA PRO A 308 -3.75 4.43 -9.50
C PRO A 308 -2.26 4.79 -9.47
N HIS A 309 -1.71 4.98 -8.26
CA HIS A 309 -0.40 5.56 -8.05
C HIS A 309 0.73 4.53 -8.00
N ILE A 310 1.74 4.73 -8.84
CA ILE A 310 2.97 3.94 -8.84
C ILE A 310 4.22 4.79 -8.60
N TRP A 311 5.29 4.10 -8.16
CA TRP A 311 6.64 4.65 -8.03
C TRP A 311 6.78 5.78 -7.00
N GLY A 312 5.89 5.81 -6.01
CA GLY A 312 5.86 6.90 -5.01
C GLY A 312 5.62 8.27 -5.63
N ARG A 313 4.92 8.33 -6.77
CA ARG A 313 4.57 9.54 -7.51
C ARG A 313 3.05 9.59 -7.74
N GLU A 314 2.54 10.79 -7.96
CA GLU A 314 1.16 11.06 -8.43
C GLU A 314 0.98 10.69 -9.92
N VAL A 315 1.57 9.58 -10.37
CA VAL A 315 1.32 9.06 -11.72
C VAL A 315 0.06 8.22 -11.64
N ASP A 316 -1.04 8.72 -12.21
CA ASP A 316 -2.31 8.02 -12.31
C ASP A 316 -2.36 7.22 -13.62
N LEU A 317 -2.00 5.93 -13.56
CA LEU A 317 -2.07 5.07 -14.75
C LEU A 317 -3.51 4.78 -15.20
N TRP A 318 -4.49 4.88 -14.31
CA TRP A 318 -5.88 4.59 -14.62
C TRP A 318 -6.46 5.64 -15.57
N GLY A 319 -6.28 6.92 -15.23
CA GLY A 319 -6.77 8.05 -16.03
C GLY A 319 -5.97 8.33 -17.30
N GLU A 320 -4.69 7.95 -17.33
CA GLU A 320 -3.76 8.26 -18.43
C GLU A 320 -3.73 7.22 -19.56
N ALA A 321 -4.15 5.99 -19.32
CA ALA A 321 -4.14 4.91 -20.33
C ALA A 321 -5.33 5.02 -21.33
N ARG A 322 -5.38 6.13 -22.07
CA ARG A 322 -6.40 6.38 -23.12
C ARG A 322 -6.01 5.88 -24.51
N GLU A 323 -4.74 5.53 -24.69
CA GLU A 323 -4.14 5.08 -25.95
C GLU A 323 -3.58 3.65 -25.77
N GLY A 324 -3.16 2.98 -26.84
CA GLY A 324 -2.61 1.63 -26.75
C GLY A 324 -3.67 0.53 -26.69
N LEU A 325 -4.92 0.81 -27.06
CA LEU A 325 -5.98 -0.20 -27.12
C LEU A 325 -5.71 -1.24 -28.22
N GLU A 326 -4.95 -0.86 -29.24
CA GLU A 326 -4.54 -1.72 -30.35
C GLU A 326 -3.65 -2.90 -29.95
N VAL A 327 -3.08 -2.92 -28.73
CA VAL A 327 -2.24 -4.04 -28.28
C VAL A 327 -3.03 -5.32 -28.04
N VAL A 328 -4.37 -5.25 -27.94
CA VAL A 328 -5.26 -6.41 -27.90
C VAL A 328 -6.24 -6.32 -29.07
N GLN A 329 -6.24 -7.34 -29.93
CA GLN A 329 -7.20 -7.51 -31.02
C GLN A 329 -8.39 -8.34 -30.55
N TYR A 330 -9.54 -8.20 -31.21
CA TYR A 330 -10.77 -8.95 -30.92
C TYR A 330 -11.22 -8.83 -29.45
N ARG A 331 -11.10 -7.62 -28.90
CA ARG A 331 -11.46 -7.32 -27.51
C ARG A 331 -12.92 -7.70 -27.25
N GLN A 332 -13.13 -8.41 -26.15
CA GLN A 332 -14.42 -8.79 -25.59
C GLN A 332 -14.31 -8.96 -24.08
N GLY A 333 -15.43 -8.92 -23.37
CA GLY A 333 -15.47 -9.15 -21.93
C GLY A 333 -14.57 -8.15 -21.16
N PRO A 334 -13.70 -8.63 -20.25
CA PRO A 334 -12.85 -7.77 -19.42
C PRO A 334 -11.80 -6.97 -20.21
N THR A 335 -11.62 -7.26 -21.49
CA THR A 335 -10.68 -6.55 -22.38
C THR A 335 -11.37 -5.47 -23.21
N ASP A 336 -12.71 -5.42 -23.23
CA ASP A 336 -13.49 -4.43 -23.99
C ASP A 336 -13.65 -3.13 -23.18
N PRO A 337 -13.13 -1.99 -23.69
CA PRO A 337 -13.25 -0.70 -23.01
C PRO A 337 -14.68 -0.25 -22.73
N SER A 338 -15.65 -0.70 -23.54
CA SER A 338 -17.07 -0.39 -23.33
C SER A 338 -17.67 -1.08 -22.10
N GLN A 339 -17.00 -2.14 -21.61
CA GLN A 339 -17.43 -2.91 -20.43
C GLN A 339 -16.65 -2.54 -19.16
N TRP A 340 -15.64 -1.68 -19.26
CA TRP A 340 -14.87 -1.26 -18.09
C TRP A 340 -15.69 -0.36 -17.18
N THR A 341 -15.60 -0.61 -15.88
CA THR A 341 -16.17 0.29 -14.87
C THR A 341 -15.15 1.36 -14.48
N PRO A 342 -15.60 2.50 -13.92
CA PRO A 342 -14.71 3.42 -13.23
C PRO A 342 -13.82 2.65 -12.26
N GLN A 343 -12.50 2.86 -12.35
CA GLN A 343 -11.54 2.13 -11.52
C GLN A 343 -11.62 2.61 -10.08
N ARG A 344 -11.63 1.65 -9.15
CA ARG A 344 -11.61 1.92 -7.72
C ARG A 344 -10.75 0.90 -7.00
N ALA A 345 -10.15 1.32 -5.89
CA ALA A 345 -9.32 0.45 -5.08
C ALA A 345 -10.11 -0.58 -4.25
N ASN A 346 -11.45 -0.56 -4.33
CA ASN A 346 -12.38 -1.39 -3.57
C ASN A 346 -13.42 -2.09 -4.48
N ASP A 347 -13.18 -2.13 -5.80
CA ASP A 347 -14.11 -2.72 -6.78
C ASP A 347 -13.88 -4.22 -7.06
N ARG A 348 -12.92 -4.84 -6.37
CA ARG A 348 -12.53 -6.24 -6.49
C ARG A 348 -12.00 -6.60 -7.89
N LYS A 349 -11.43 -5.63 -8.58
CA LYS A 349 -10.80 -5.80 -9.90
C LYS A 349 -9.36 -5.29 -9.89
N LEU A 350 -8.54 -5.86 -10.77
CA LEU A 350 -7.19 -5.39 -11.05
C LEU A 350 -7.07 -4.93 -12.49
N GLU A 351 -6.31 -3.85 -12.67
CA GLU A 351 -5.99 -3.32 -13.98
C GLU A 351 -4.69 -3.90 -14.50
N VAL A 352 -4.69 -4.40 -15.73
CA VAL A 352 -3.48 -4.96 -16.36
C VAL A 352 -3.03 -4.06 -17.51
N PHE A 353 -1.80 -3.59 -17.43
CA PHE A 353 -1.17 -2.71 -18.40
C PHE A 353 0.09 -3.34 -19.01
N ALA A 354 0.39 -2.96 -20.25
CA ALA A 354 1.63 -3.26 -20.94
C ALA A 354 2.44 -1.99 -21.22
N ILE A 355 3.77 -2.12 -21.10
CA ILE A 355 4.74 -1.10 -21.50
C ILE A 355 5.63 -1.69 -22.58
N GLU A 356 5.53 -1.18 -23.80
CA GLU A 356 6.10 -1.85 -24.96
C GLU A 356 7.62 -1.78 -25.05
N ASN A 357 8.22 -0.62 -24.80
CA ASN A 357 9.62 -0.40 -25.10
C ASN A 357 10.29 0.63 -24.19
N MET A 358 11.62 0.71 -24.30
CA MET A 358 12.45 1.59 -23.49
C MET A 358 12.16 3.08 -23.72
N LYS A 359 11.85 3.46 -24.96
CA LYS A 359 11.49 4.86 -25.26
C LYS A 359 10.21 5.23 -24.53
N SER A 360 9.21 4.36 -24.51
CA SER A 360 8.00 4.50 -23.71
C SER A 360 8.30 4.55 -22.21
N TYR A 361 9.21 3.70 -21.71
CA TYR A 361 9.63 3.69 -20.30
C TYR A 361 10.36 4.98 -19.88
N LEU A 362 11.32 5.46 -20.67
CA LEU A 362 12.06 6.70 -20.43
C LEU A 362 11.16 7.94 -20.57
N LYS A 363 10.25 7.95 -21.55
CA LYS A 363 9.23 8.99 -21.69
C LYS A 363 8.34 9.06 -20.45
N LYS A 364 7.95 7.93 -19.86
CA LYS A 364 7.20 7.88 -18.59
C LYS A 364 7.99 8.44 -17.43
N LEU A 365 9.28 8.10 -17.30
CA LEU A 365 10.15 8.70 -16.29
C LEU A 365 10.23 10.23 -16.43
N ALA A 366 10.06 10.75 -17.65
CA ALA A 366 10.01 12.15 -18.01
C ALA A 366 8.57 12.73 -18.10
N ASN A 367 7.54 12.06 -17.55
CA ASN A 367 6.13 12.50 -17.53
C ASN A 367 5.49 12.70 -18.92
N PHE A 368 5.91 11.99 -19.97
CA PHE A 368 5.20 11.93 -21.25
C PHE A 368 4.26 10.71 -21.28
N ARG A 369 2.95 10.96 -21.34
CA ARG A 369 1.88 10.16 -20.72
C ARG A 369 1.15 9.17 -21.65
N ASN A 370 1.39 9.21 -22.96
CA ASN A 370 0.58 8.50 -23.97
C ASN A 370 1.12 7.10 -24.38
N HIS A 371 1.77 6.35 -23.49
CA HIS A 371 2.48 5.11 -23.87
C HIS A 371 2.24 3.93 -22.93
N VAL A 372 1.09 3.91 -22.26
CA VAL A 372 0.64 2.78 -21.43
C VAL A 372 -0.51 2.13 -22.16
N ALA A 373 -0.38 0.84 -22.46
CA ALA A 373 -1.41 0.10 -23.17
C ALA A 373 -2.22 -0.70 -22.16
N ARG A 374 -3.51 -0.37 -21.98
CA ARG A 374 -4.38 -1.12 -21.07
C ARG A 374 -4.85 -2.41 -21.75
N ILE A 375 -4.55 -3.54 -21.13
CA ILE A 375 -4.94 -4.87 -21.62
C ILE A 375 -6.40 -5.13 -21.24
N GLY A 376 -6.75 -4.96 -19.97
CA GLY A 376 -8.11 -5.18 -19.47
C GLY A 376 -8.22 -4.95 -17.97
N GLN A 377 -9.46 -5.06 -17.49
CA GLN A 377 -9.86 -4.96 -16.09
C GLN A 377 -10.42 -6.33 -15.66
N PHE A 378 -9.75 -7.00 -14.73
CA PHE A 378 -10.03 -8.40 -14.40
C PHE A 378 -10.53 -8.53 -12.95
N SER A 379 -11.64 -9.25 -12.75
CA SER A 379 -12.14 -9.57 -11.42
C SER A 379 -11.42 -10.78 -10.82
N SER A 380 -11.45 -10.88 -9.49
CA SER A 380 -10.95 -12.05 -8.78
C SER A 380 -11.83 -13.30 -9.02
N PRO A 381 -11.25 -14.52 -9.10
CA PRO A 381 -9.83 -14.81 -9.27
C PRO A 381 -9.43 -14.83 -10.75
N PHE A 382 -8.20 -14.44 -11.08
CA PHE A 382 -7.64 -14.63 -12.42
C PHE A 382 -6.15 -14.96 -12.37
N SER A 383 -5.57 -15.36 -13.49
CA SER A 383 -4.16 -15.76 -13.53
C SER A 383 -3.43 -15.40 -14.81
N LEU A 384 -2.13 -15.15 -14.68
CA LEU A 384 -1.18 -15.05 -15.79
C LEU A 384 -0.48 -16.40 -15.96
N VAL A 385 -0.69 -17.05 -17.10
CA VAL A 385 -0.13 -18.37 -17.40
C VAL A 385 1.09 -18.22 -18.31
N PHE A 386 2.19 -18.90 -17.97
CA PHE A 386 3.41 -18.87 -18.77
C PHE A 386 3.49 -20.02 -19.75
N LYS A 387 4.09 -19.76 -20.92
CA LYS A 387 4.44 -20.82 -21.88
C LYS A 387 5.45 -21.77 -21.26
N LYS A 388 5.30 -23.07 -21.54
CA LYS A 388 6.29 -24.10 -21.15
C LYS A 388 7.63 -23.79 -21.80
N GLN A 389 8.61 -23.36 -21.01
CA GLN A 389 9.90 -22.94 -21.53
C GLN A 389 10.87 -24.13 -21.70
N LYS A 390 11.47 -24.26 -22.89
CA LYS A 390 12.54 -25.27 -23.13
C LYS A 390 13.79 -25.04 -22.27
N LYS A 391 14.06 -23.79 -21.88
CA LYS A 391 15.16 -23.40 -21.00
C LYS A 391 14.58 -22.70 -19.77
N ARG A 392 15.03 -23.09 -18.57
CA ARG A 392 14.63 -22.48 -17.28
C ARG A 392 15.15 -21.05 -17.16
N LYS A 393 14.52 -20.08 -17.84
CA LYS A 393 14.85 -18.67 -17.71
C LYS A 393 14.31 -18.11 -16.39
N ASN A 394 14.95 -17.05 -15.92
CA ASN A 394 14.47 -16.28 -14.78
C ASN A 394 13.45 -15.26 -15.26
N THR A 395 12.34 -15.20 -14.54
CA THR A 395 11.35 -14.14 -14.58
C THR A 395 11.50 -13.33 -13.30
N TYR A 396 11.48 -12.00 -13.41
CA TYR A 396 11.65 -11.11 -12.27
C TYR A 396 10.35 -10.35 -12.02
N ILE A 397 9.94 -10.31 -10.77
CA ILE A 397 8.70 -9.69 -10.33
C ILE A 397 9.03 -8.70 -9.22
N MET A 398 8.33 -7.58 -9.21
CA MET A 398 8.23 -6.71 -8.05
C MET A 398 6.77 -6.67 -7.59
N CYS A 399 6.51 -6.87 -6.32
CA CYS A 399 5.18 -6.78 -5.71
C CYS A 399 5.29 -5.83 -4.51
N ASP A 400 4.61 -4.67 -4.56
CA ASP A 400 4.66 -3.63 -3.52
C ASP A 400 6.07 -3.30 -3.02
N GLY A 401 7.00 -3.14 -3.97
CA GLY A 401 8.39 -2.78 -3.69
C GLY A 401 9.28 -3.94 -3.22
N GLU A 402 8.74 -5.14 -3.03
CA GLU A 402 9.49 -6.36 -2.74
C GLU A 402 9.78 -7.13 -4.03
N PHE A 403 10.96 -7.74 -4.15
CA PHE A 403 11.44 -8.33 -5.40
C PHE A 403 11.53 -9.86 -5.32
N TYR A 404 11.10 -10.54 -6.38
CA TYR A 404 11.07 -11.99 -6.48
C TYR A 404 11.66 -12.50 -7.79
N VAL A 405 12.31 -13.66 -7.74
CA VAL A 405 12.90 -14.33 -8.88
C VAL A 405 12.26 -15.70 -9.06
N LEU A 406 11.61 -15.88 -10.21
CA LEU A 406 10.91 -17.10 -10.59
C LEU A 406 11.69 -17.78 -11.72
N ARG A 407 12.34 -18.90 -11.43
CA ARG A 407 13.04 -19.70 -12.44
C ARG A 407 12.10 -20.76 -12.98
N GLY A 408 11.85 -20.75 -14.28
CA GLY A 408 10.84 -21.61 -14.90
C GLY A 408 9.44 -21.23 -14.40
N ALA A 409 9.09 -19.95 -14.50
CA ALA A 409 7.77 -19.44 -14.13
C ALA A 409 6.66 -20.21 -14.88
N GLN A 410 5.59 -20.53 -14.15
CA GLN A 410 4.47 -21.33 -14.65
C GLN A 410 3.16 -20.55 -14.56
N LYS A 411 2.88 -19.92 -13.41
CA LYS A 411 1.62 -19.22 -13.16
C LYS A 411 1.77 -18.12 -12.11
N LEU A 412 1.06 -17.00 -12.29
CA LEU A 412 0.75 -16.03 -11.23
C LEU A 412 -0.76 -16.02 -11.04
N GLU A 413 -1.24 -16.25 -9.85
CA GLU A 413 -2.68 -16.24 -9.54
C GLU A 413 -2.99 -15.06 -8.64
N PHE A 414 -4.04 -14.31 -8.96
CA PHE A 414 -4.50 -13.14 -8.23
C PHE A 414 -5.87 -13.45 -7.66
N GLU A 415 -5.98 -13.35 -6.34
CA GLU A 415 -7.20 -13.61 -5.59
C GLU A 415 -7.42 -12.48 -4.58
N LEU A 416 -8.64 -11.97 -4.50
CA LEU A 416 -9.01 -11.02 -3.46
C LEU A 416 -8.86 -11.71 -2.10
N TYR A 417 -8.01 -11.16 -1.25
CA TYR A 417 -7.73 -11.73 0.06
C TYR A 417 -8.61 -11.11 1.15
N ALA A 418 -8.65 -9.78 1.21
CA ALA A 418 -9.40 -9.03 2.19
C ALA A 418 -9.75 -7.65 1.65
N GLN A 419 -10.72 -6.99 2.27
CA GLN A 419 -10.98 -5.58 2.08
C GLN A 419 -10.78 -4.91 3.44
N ILE A 420 -9.94 -3.88 3.49
CA ILE A 420 -9.57 -3.21 4.74
C ILE A 420 -10.01 -1.76 4.74
N TRP A 421 -10.27 -1.25 5.94
CA TRP A 421 -10.57 0.16 6.13
C TRP A 421 -9.29 0.98 6.25
N THR A 422 -9.22 2.08 5.52
CA THR A 422 -8.13 3.06 5.59
C THR A 422 -8.69 4.47 5.78
N LEU A 423 -7.79 5.43 6.02
CA LEU A 423 -8.12 6.84 6.14
C LEU A 423 -7.41 7.66 5.05
N GLY A 424 -8.20 8.22 4.14
CA GLY A 424 -7.76 9.12 3.08
C GLY A 424 -8.19 10.56 3.37
N ARG A 425 -7.32 11.54 3.08
CA ARG A 425 -7.64 12.98 3.24
C ARG A 425 -8.90 13.34 2.44
N ASN A 426 -9.79 14.11 3.03
CA ASN A 426 -11.01 14.60 2.41
C ASN A 426 -11.43 15.92 3.06
N ASP A 427 -10.91 17.00 2.50
CA ASP A 427 -11.24 18.38 2.85
C ASP A 427 -11.49 19.22 1.58
N GLU A 428 -11.85 20.49 1.76
CA GLU A 428 -12.15 21.42 0.65
C GLU A 428 -10.96 21.65 -0.29
N GLU A 429 -9.73 21.43 0.19
CA GLU A 429 -8.50 21.67 -0.57
C GLU A 429 -8.07 20.43 -1.37
N GLN A 430 -8.24 19.24 -0.79
CA GLN A 430 -7.71 18.00 -1.31
C GLN A 430 -8.56 16.80 -0.89
N GLN A 431 -8.97 16.02 -1.89
CA GLN A 431 -9.59 14.71 -1.71
C GLN A 431 -8.65 13.61 -2.20
N ALA A 432 -8.35 12.66 -1.31
CA ALA A 432 -7.61 11.46 -1.64
C ALA A 432 -8.45 10.57 -2.54
N ARG A 433 -7.80 9.97 -3.54
CA ARG A 433 -8.49 9.14 -4.53
C ARG A 433 -9.28 7.99 -3.92
N LEU A 434 -8.74 7.32 -2.90
CA LEU A 434 -9.42 6.23 -2.20
C LEU A 434 -10.75 6.68 -1.58
N THR A 435 -10.79 7.88 -1.01
CA THR A 435 -12.02 8.43 -0.44
C THR A 435 -13.02 8.80 -1.52
N ALA A 436 -12.56 9.44 -2.60
CA ALA A 436 -13.42 9.75 -3.74
C ALA A 436 -14.04 8.49 -4.36
N ASP A 437 -13.26 7.40 -4.44
CA ASP A 437 -13.72 6.10 -4.92
C ASP A 437 -14.78 5.48 -3.99
N GLU A 438 -14.61 5.61 -2.67
CA GLU A 438 -15.59 5.14 -1.68
C GLU A 438 -16.91 5.93 -1.75
N GLU A 439 -16.87 7.26 -1.84
CA GLU A 439 -18.07 8.10 -1.94
C GLU A 439 -18.87 7.84 -3.22
N GLN A 440 -18.19 7.49 -4.30
CA GLN A 440 -18.82 7.16 -5.58
C GLN A 440 -19.24 5.70 -5.67
N ALA A 441 -18.79 4.85 -4.74
CA ALA A 441 -19.24 3.47 -4.68
C ALA A 441 -20.76 3.47 -4.57
N PRO A 442 -21.50 2.76 -5.46
CA PRO A 442 -22.92 2.62 -5.24
C PRO A 442 -23.12 2.07 -3.83
N ASP A 443 -24.16 2.56 -3.14
CA ASP A 443 -24.74 1.91 -1.95
C ASP A 443 -25.32 0.53 -2.36
N SER A 444 -24.51 -0.31 -2.97
CA SER A 444 -24.78 -1.72 -3.06
C SER A 444 -24.66 -2.20 -1.61
N SER A 445 -25.82 -2.39 -0.99
CA SER A 445 -25.99 -3.24 0.20
C SER A 445 -24.99 -4.40 0.16
N TYR A 446 -23.96 -4.30 0.99
CA TYR A 446 -22.98 -5.35 1.24
C TYR A 446 -23.39 -6.10 2.51
#